data_AF-A0AAV1IDU0-F1
#
_entry.id   AF-A0AAV1IDU0-F1
#
_cell.length_a   1.000
_cell.length_b   1.000
_cell.length_c   1.000
_cell.angle_alpha   90.00
_cell.angle_beta   90.00
_cell.angle_gamma   90.00
#
_symmetry.space_group_name_H-M   'P 1'
#
loop_
_entity.id
_entity.type
_entity.pdbx_description
1 polymer ?
#
loop_
_entity_poly.entity_id
_entity_poly.type
_entity_poly.pdbx_seq_one_letter_code
_entity_poly.pdbx_strand_id
1 'polypeptide(L)'
;MDGKRGRQRDPDYYEGDDYNDVTYVPQRTSSRRRATAVDFNKWGTASLRRYNAVHKLLDMHSGTREELITAIQRHWALQVVDEEATIQALVNMARRKQIERESNLGGGGIIKKARYIGGKPGPKAMR
;
A
#
# COMPACT_ATOMS: atom_id res chain seq x y z
N MET A 1 64.60 20.94 27.91
CA MET A 1 64.53 20.18 29.18
C MET A 1 63.08 19.95 29.50
N ASP A 2 62.77 18.72 29.88
CA ASP A 2 61.61 18.25 30.60
C ASP A 2 61.10 19.21 31.68
N GLY A 3 59.80 19.14 31.97
CA GLY A 3 59.28 19.76 33.18
C GLY A 3 57.77 19.75 33.34
N LYS A 4 57.14 18.57 33.37
CA LYS A 4 55.85 18.44 34.06
C LYS A 4 56.03 18.84 35.54
N ARG A 5 55.06 19.56 36.10
CA ARG A 5 54.37 19.31 37.39
C ARG A 5 53.98 20.63 38.05
N GLY A 6 52.71 20.70 38.46
CA GLY A 6 52.23 21.77 39.33
C GLY A 6 50.71 21.82 39.41
N ARG A 7 50.08 20.72 39.85
CA ARG A 7 48.72 20.81 40.40
C ARG A 7 48.82 21.64 41.68
N GLN A 8 48.07 22.71 41.76
CA GLN A 8 47.45 23.13 43.01
C GLN A 8 45.94 23.06 42.80
N ARG A 9 45.36 22.07 43.47
CA ARG A 9 43.94 22.05 43.83
C ARG A 9 43.80 23.01 45.03
N ASP A 10 42.70 23.72 45.18
CA ASP A 10 41.49 23.32 45.93
C ASP A 10 40.72 24.65 46.28
N PRO A 11 39.52 24.67 46.91
CA PRO A 11 38.24 24.18 46.39
C PRO A 11 37.00 24.93 46.98
N ASP A 12 36.34 25.85 46.26
CA ASP A 12 35.15 26.48 46.87
C ASP A 12 34.12 26.96 45.84
N TYR A 13 33.17 26.06 45.51
CA TYR A 13 31.70 26.29 45.61
C TYR A 13 30.94 25.16 44.87
N TYR A 14 30.36 24.21 45.63
CA TYR A 14 29.07 23.60 45.27
C TYR A 14 27.99 24.65 45.63
N GLU A 15 26.82 24.79 45.02
CA GLU A 15 25.90 23.86 44.35
C GLU A 15 24.87 24.77 43.63
N GLY A 16 24.42 24.40 42.43
CA GLY A 16 23.49 25.22 41.67
C GLY A 16 22.80 24.40 40.58
N ASP A 17 21.92 23.50 41.01
CA ASP A 17 20.95 22.85 40.16
C ASP A 17 19.95 23.90 39.63
N ASP A 18 19.95 24.20 38.32
CA ASP A 18 18.70 24.60 37.64
C ASP A 18 18.85 24.47 36.11
N TYR A 19 18.26 23.39 35.58
CA TYR A 19 17.85 23.09 34.21
C TYR A 19 18.44 23.94 33.09
N ASN A 20 19.55 23.46 32.53
CA ASN A 20 19.85 23.72 31.12
C ASN A 20 18.80 22.95 30.30
N ASP A 21 17.66 23.60 30.04
CA ASP A 21 16.65 23.18 29.06
C ASP A 21 17.26 23.28 27.66
N VAL A 22 18.24 22.41 27.41
CA VAL A 22 18.54 21.96 26.07
C VAL A 22 17.34 21.10 25.71
N THR A 23 16.25 21.76 25.32
CA THR A 23 15.12 21.11 24.68
C THR A 23 15.73 20.20 23.64
N TYR A 24 15.67 18.89 23.87
CA TYR A 24 15.86 17.91 22.83
C TYR A 24 14.69 18.16 21.88
N VAL A 25 14.86 19.13 20.98
CA VAL A 25 14.07 19.21 19.78
C VAL A 25 14.45 17.92 19.08
N PRO A 26 13.55 16.92 19.01
CA PRO A 26 13.85 15.76 18.20
C PRO A 26 14.19 16.37 16.85
N GLN A 27 15.41 16.14 16.34
CA GLN A 27 15.70 16.37 14.95
C GLN A 27 14.58 15.64 14.24
N ARG A 28 13.55 16.39 13.81
CA ARG A 28 12.53 15.90 12.91
C ARG A 28 13.40 15.42 11.78
N THR A 29 13.56 14.11 11.70
CA THR A 29 14.37 13.48 10.69
C THR A 29 13.72 13.97 9.42
N SER A 30 14.33 15.00 8.83
CA SER A 30 13.95 15.53 7.54
C SER A 30 14.47 14.53 6.50
N SER A 31 14.20 13.25 6.73
CA SER A 31 13.38 12.53 5.78
C SER A 31 12.16 13.42 5.51
N ARG A 32 12.36 14.44 4.65
CA ARG A 32 11.55 14.62 3.46
C ARG A 32 11.36 13.20 2.99
N ARG A 33 10.31 12.53 3.50
CA ARG A 33 9.94 11.18 3.15
C ARG A 33 9.89 11.32 1.65
N ARG A 34 10.90 10.83 0.94
CA ARG A 34 10.89 10.88 -0.51
C ARG A 34 9.62 10.11 -0.79
N ALA A 35 8.55 10.80 -1.15
CA ALA A 35 7.30 10.15 -1.48
C ALA A 35 7.73 9.09 -2.46
N THR A 36 7.60 7.82 -2.07
CA THR A 36 8.11 6.70 -2.86
C THR A 36 7.22 6.66 -4.08
N ALA A 37 7.57 7.47 -5.08
CA ALA A 37 6.80 7.65 -6.28
C ALA A 37 6.77 6.30 -6.97
N VAL A 38 5.58 5.90 -7.41
CA VAL A 38 5.41 4.64 -8.11
C VAL A 38 6.15 4.74 -9.45
N ASP A 39 7.14 3.87 -9.65
CA ASP A 39 7.89 3.81 -10.89
C ASP A 39 7.22 2.83 -11.87
N PHE A 40 6.45 3.40 -12.81
CA PHE A 40 5.75 2.65 -13.85
C PHE A 40 6.69 2.08 -14.93
N ASN A 41 7.95 2.53 -15.01
CA ASN A 41 8.92 1.94 -15.96
C ASN A 41 9.27 0.50 -15.60
N LYS A 42 9.09 0.11 -14.33
CA LYS A 42 9.31 -1.26 -13.86
C LYS A 42 8.16 -2.19 -14.20
N TRP A 43 7.03 -1.66 -14.68
CA TRP A 43 5.87 -2.48 -14.99
C TRP A 43 6.02 -3.15 -16.37
N GLY A 44 5.62 -4.41 -16.48
CA GLY A 44 5.52 -5.08 -17.78
C GLY A 44 4.47 -4.42 -18.66
N THR A 45 4.65 -4.45 -19.98
CA THR A 45 3.68 -3.90 -20.97
C THR A 45 2.27 -4.46 -20.77
N ALA A 46 2.15 -5.73 -20.39
CA ALA A 46 0.86 -6.34 -20.06
C ALA A 46 0.17 -5.67 -18.85
N SER A 47 0.91 -5.27 -17.82
CA SER A 47 0.36 -4.58 -16.66
C SER A 47 -0.07 -3.15 -17.01
N LEU A 48 0.73 -2.44 -17.82
CA LEU A 48 0.37 -1.11 -18.32
C LEU A 48 -0.92 -1.16 -19.16
N ARG A 49 -1.04 -2.15 -20.05
CA ARG A 49 -2.26 -2.37 -20.84
C ARG A 49 -3.46 -2.74 -19.99
N ARG A 50 -3.30 -3.59 -18.96
CA ARG A 50 -4.37 -3.91 -18.01
C ARG A 50 -4.86 -2.66 -17.28
N TYR A 51 -3.94 -1.83 -16.80
CA TYR A 51 -4.30 -0.57 -16.14
C TYR A 51 -5.07 0.34 -17.11
N ASN A 52 -4.58 0.49 -18.35
CA ASN A 52 -5.27 1.26 -19.38
C ASN A 52 -6.69 0.73 -19.67
N ALA A 53 -6.87 -0.59 -19.77
CA ALA A 53 -8.17 -1.19 -20.05
C ALA A 53 -9.17 -1.00 -18.90
N VAL A 54 -8.72 -1.13 -17.64
CA VAL A 54 -9.57 -0.95 -16.46
C VAL A 54 -10.00 0.51 -16.31
N HIS A 55 -9.09 1.46 -16.55
CA HIS A 55 -9.34 2.89 -16.35
C HIS A 55 -9.68 3.66 -17.63
N LYS A 56 -9.69 3.00 -18.79
CA LYS A 56 -10.05 3.55 -20.12
C LYS A 56 -9.29 4.85 -20.45
N LEU A 57 -7.97 4.87 -20.27
CA LEU A 57 -7.16 6.11 -20.38
C LEU A 57 -6.85 6.53 -21.82
N LEU A 58 -6.58 5.56 -22.69
CA LEU A 58 -6.22 5.75 -24.09
C LEU A 58 -7.01 4.78 -24.95
N ASP A 59 -7.40 5.24 -26.15
CA ASP A 59 -8.12 4.41 -27.10
C ASP A 59 -7.27 3.20 -27.52
N MET A 60 -7.90 2.02 -27.49
CA MET A 60 -7.34 0.83 -26.85
C MET A 60 -6.26 0.07 -27.68
N HIS A 61 -5.68 0.65 -28.72
CA HIS A 61 -4.91 -0.13 -29.72
C HIS A 61 -3.54 0.44 -30.14
N SER A 62 -3.19 1.70 -29.88
CA SER A 62 -2.05 2.32 -30.57
C SER A 62 -0.98 2.98 -29.69
N GLY A 63 -1.17 3.02 -28.36
CA GLY A 63 -0.20 3.64 -27.47
C GLY A 63 1.12 2.87 -27.37
N THR A 64 2.23 3.55 -27.63
CA THR A 64 3.59 3.11 -27.26
C THR A 64 3.71 2.92 -25.74
N ARG A 65 4.76 2.23 -25.29
CA ARG A 65 4.97 1.96 -23.85
C ARG A 65 5.09 3.28 -23.07
N GLU A 66 5.76 4.26 -23.65
CA GLU A 66 6.05 5.57 -23.10
C GLU A 66 4.77 6.41 -22.97
N GLU A 67 3.90 6.36 -23.98
CA GLU A 67 2.58 7.01 -23.94
C GLU A 67 1.69 6.40 -22.86
N LEU A 68 1.68 5.07 -22.75
CA LEU A 68 0.95 4.37 -21.67
C LEU A 68 1.45 4.80 -20.30
N ILE A 69 2.77 4.84 -20.09
CA ILE A 69 3.36 5.27 -18.81
C ILE A 69 2.94 6.70 -18.48
N THR A 70 3.02 7.61 -19.45
CA THR A 70 2.68 9.03 -19.25
C THR A 70 1.20 9.20 -18.90
N ALA A 71 0.31 8.51 -19.62
CA ALA A 71 -1.13 8.54 -19.35
C ALA A 71 -1.45 7.98 -17.96
N ILE A 72 -0.81 6.86 -17.58
CA ILE A 72 -0.99 6.23 -16.26
C ILE A 72 -0.48 7.14 -15.16
N GLN A 73 0.68 7.78 -15.32
CA GLN A 73 1.22 8.71 -14.32
C GLN A 73 0.28 9.88 -14.05
N ARG A 74 -0.26 10.48 -15.12
CA ARG A 74 -1.23 11.58 -15.01
C ARG A 74 -2.50 11.13 -14.28
N HIS A 75 -3.05 9.99 -14.67
CA HIS A 75 -4.25 9.45 -14.03
C HIS A 75 -3.99 9.08 -12.57
N TRP A 76 -2.90 8.39 -12.27
CA TRP A 76 -2.51 7.96 -10.93
C TRP A 76 -2.35 9.15 -9.97
N ALA A 77 -1.73 10.24 -10.42
CA ALA A 77 -1.57 11.45 -9.62
C ALA A 77 -2.91 12.13 -9.25
N LEU A 78 -3.96 11.90 -10.04
CA LEU A 78 -5.29 12.45 -9.82
C LEU A 78 -6.23 11.46 -9.10
N GLN A 79 -5.77 10.23 -8.81
CA GLN A 79 -6.60 9.26 -8.10
C GLN A 79 -6.85 9.71 -6.67
N VAL A 80 -8.12 9.95 -6.37
CA VAL A 80 -8.61 10.12 -5.00
C VAL A 80 -9.15 8.79 -4.53
N VAL A 81 -8.69 8.36 -3.36
CA VAL A 81 -9.01 7.05 -2.81
C VAL A 81 -9.57 7.25 -1.41
N ASP A 82 -10.71 6.61 -1.13
CA ASP A 82 -11.22 6.46 0.24
C ASP A 82 -10.40 5.37 0.94
N GLU A 83 -9.65 5.76 1.96
CA GLU A 83 -8.73 4.89 2.69
C GLU A 83 -9.45 3.71 3.32
N GLU A 84 -10.58 3.95 4.01
CA GLU A 84 -11.29 2.90 4.73
C GLU A 84 -11.87 1.87 3.77
N ALA A 85 -12.59 2.34 2.76
CA ALA A 85 -13.19 1.47 1.74
C ALA A 85 -12.13 0.64 1.00
N THR A 86 -10.97 1.24 0.73
CA THR A 86 -9.89 0.58 -0.01
C THR A 86 -9.17 -0.47 0.81
N ILE A 87 -8.89 -0.18 2.09
CA ILE A 87 -8.29 -1.17 3.00
C ILE A 87 -9.24 -2.36 3.18
N GLN A 88 -10.54 -2.09 3.40
CA GLN A 88 -11.53 -3.15 3.53
C GLN A 88 -11.63 -4.01 2.26
N ALA A 89 -11.66 -3.39 1.08
CA ALA A 89 -11.67 -4.10 -0.19
C ALA A 89 -10.42 -4.98 -0.35
N LEU A 90 -9.24 -4.46 -0.02
CA LEU A 90 -7.98 -5.20 -0.09
C LEU A 90 -7.98 -6.43 0.84
N VAL A 91 -8.36 -6.26 2.11
CA VAL A 91 -8.42 -7.35 3.10
C VAL A 91 -9.40 -8.43 2.65
N ASN A 92 -10.58 -8.03 2.18
CA ASN A 92 -11.59 -8.97 1.69
C ASN A 92 -11.11 -9.75 0.46
N MET A 93 -10.44 -9.09 -0.49
CA MET A 93 -9.85 -9.76 -1.65
C MET A 93 -8.72 -10.72 -1.27
N ALA A 94 -7.84 -10.32 -0.35
CA ALA A 94 -6.74 -11.17 0.13
C ALA A 94 -7.28 -12.43 0.81
N ARG A 95 -8.29 -12.28 1.69
CA ARG A 95 -8.94 -13.39 2.39
C ARG A 95 -9.61 -14.37 1.42
N ARG A 96 -10.34 -13.87 0.41
CA ARG A 96 -10.97 -14.73 -0.62
C ARG A 96 -9.93 -15.55 -1.39
N LYS A 97 -8.82 -14.92 -1.78
CA LYS A 97 -7.72 -15.62 -2.49
C LYS A 97 -7.02 -16.66 -1.62
N GLN A 98 -6.90 -16.43 -0.32
CA GLN A 98 -6.35 -17.42 0.60
C GLN A 98 -7.27 -18.64 0.69
N ILE A 99 -8.58 -18.43 0.86
CA ILE A 99 -9.57 -19.52 0.90
C ILE A 99 -9.56 -20.32 -0.42
N GLU A 100 -9.49 -19.66 -1.58
CA GLU A 100 -9.38 -20.35 -2.89
C GLU A 100 -8.10 -21.21 -3.00
N ARG A 101 -6.97 -20.72 -2.47
CA ARG A 101 -5.71 -21.49 -2.47
C ARG A 101 -5.81 -22.71 -1.55
N GLU A 102 -6.39 -22.55 -0.37
CA GLU A 102 -6.57 -23.63 0.60
C GLU A 102 -7.59 -24.68 0.08
N SER A 103 -8.68 -24.25 -0.56
CA SER A 103 -9.64 -25.16 -1.21
C SER A 103 -9.05 -25.90 -2.40
N ASN A 104 -8.03 -25.34 -3.07
CA ASN A 104 -7.35 -26.00 -4.19
C ASN A 104 -6.21 -26.94 -3.75
N LEU A 105 -5.76 -26.88 -2.49
CA LEU A 105 -4.67 -27.71 -1.95
C LEU A 105 -5.17 -28.84 -1.03
N GLY A 106 -6.44 -28.82 -0.60
CA GLY A 106 -7.01 -29.82 0.29
C GLY A 106 -8.21 -30.54 -0.30
N GLY A 107 -7.96 -31.65 -1.01
CA GLY A 107 -8.93 -32.74 -1.18
C GLY A 107 -9.99 -32.54 -2.27
N GLY A 108 -10.08 -33.52 -3.18
CA GLY A 108 -11.20 -33.62 -4.09
C GLY A 108 -12.54 -33.72 -3.36
N GLY A 109 -13.55 -33.09 -3.95
CA GLY A 109 -14.94 -33.48 -3.78
C GLY A 109 -15.82 -32.53 -2.97
N ILE A 110 -16.90 -32.12 -3.65
CA ILE A 110 -18.29 -32.01 -3.16
C ILE A 110 -18.52 -30.94 -2.06
N ILE A 111 -19.32 -29.90 -2.32
CA ILE A 111 -20.69 -29.65 -1.79
C ILE A 111 -20.95 -28.12 -1.90
N LYS A 112 -22.12 -27.54 -2.23
CA LYS A 112 -23.48 -27.99 -2.59
C LYS A 112 -24.28 -26.80 -3.15
N LYS A 113 -25.24 -27.12 -4.02
CA LYS A 113 -26.59 -26.53 -4.16
C LYS A 113 -26.72 -25.02 -4.40
N ALA A 114 -26.86 -24.64 -5.67
CA ALA A 114 -27.77 -23.56 -6.03
C ALA A 114 -29.20 -24.00 -5.68
N ARG A 115 -29.70 -23.53 -4.54
CA ARG A 115 -31.10 -23.60 -4.14
C ARG A 115 -31.85 -22.57 -4.99
N TYR A 116 -32.39 -22.98 -6.14
CA TYR A 116 -33.39 -22.16 -6.85
C TYR A 116 -34.70 -22.25 -6.07
N ILE A 117 -34.93 -21.24 -5.25
CA ILE A 117 -36.18 -20.96 -4.56
C ILE A 117 -36.93 -19.94 -5.44
N GLY A 118 -38.10 -20.32 -5.94
CA GLY A 118 -39.11 -19.36 -6.43
C GLY A 118 -39.45 -19.46 -7.92
N GLY A 119 -40.56 -20.14 -8.23
CA GLY A 119 -41.22 -20.09 -9.54
C GLY A 119 -42.35 -21.12 -9.63
N LYS A 120 -43.57 -20.69 -9.36
CA LYS A 120 -44.80 -21.52 -9.32
C LYS A 120 -45.11 -22.24 -10.66
N PRO A 121 -45.89 -23.35 -10.63
CA PRO A 121 -46.17 -24.20 -11.79
C PRO A 121 -47.20 -23.59 -12.75
N GLY A 122 -46.94 -23.68 -14.07
CA GLY A 122 -47.92 -23.43 -15.13
C GLY A 122 -48.70 -24.71 -15.49
N PRO A 123 -49.99 -24.61 -15.88
CA PRO A 123 -50.88 -25.76 -15.98
C PRO A 123 -50.62 -26.65 -17.21
N LYS A 124 -50.86 -27.96 -17.00
CA LYS A 124 -50.84 -29.02 -17.99
C LYS A 124 -51.82 -28.74 -19.14
N ALA A 125 -51.35 -28.80 -20.38
CA ALA A 125 -52.21 -29.02 -21.54
C ALA A 125 -52.22 -30.53 -21.84
N MET A 126 -53.35 -31.18 -21.59
CA MET A 126 -53.67 -32.50 -22.14
C MET A 126 -54.12 -32.31 -23.59
N ARG A 127 -53.51 -33.04 -24.51
CA ARG A 127 -54.15 -33.51 -25.75
C ARG A 127 -53.64 -34.90 -26.03
#